data_AF-A0A139I0P9-F1
#
_entry.id   AF-A0A139I0P9-F1
#
_cell.length_a   1.000
_cell.length_b   1.000
_cell.length_c   1.000
_cell.angle_alpha   90.00
_cell.angle_beta   90.00
_cell.angle_gamma   90.00
#
_symmetry.space_group_name_H-M   'P 1'
#
loop_
_entity.id
_entity.type
_entity.pdbx_description
1 polymer ?
#
loop_
_entity_poly.entity_id
_entity_poly.type
_entity_poly.pdbx_seq_one_letter_code
_entity_poly.pdbx_strand_id
1 'polypeptide(L)'
;MTGWLGAFSGGAYATNLKGEQGGNLTLMYSGDVLLPDNWKKPYELESHYATETQNVAILRPTEVKWEGNPWLNGQPGGWNVTGLRDPVLAPNAKLGAILGHADPKLHLAWAVEFVTLGPGSHYSPQMVMI
;
A
#
# COMPACT_ATOMS: atom_id res chain seq x y z
N MET A 1 -15.07 15.75 -2.59
CA MET A 1 -13.97 16.05 -1.65
C MET A 1 -12.70 15.46 -2.27
N THR A 2 -11.58 16.17 -2.33
CA THR A 2 -10.38 15.75 -3.11
C THR A 2 -9.14 15.48 -2.24
N GLY A 3 -9.31 15.26 -0.93
CA GLY A 3 -8.22 14.99 0.01
C GLY A 3 -8.56 13.84 0.96
N TRP A 4 -7.53 13.21 1.52
CA TRP A 4 -7.68 12.15 2.53
C TRP A 4 -8.32 12.71 3.81
N LEU A 5 -9.15 11.89 4.46
CA LEU A 5 -9.66 12.14 5.79
C LEU A 5 -8.59 11.85 6.86
N GLY A 6 -7.63 10.98 6.55
CA GLY A 6 -6.48 10.66 7.38
C GLY A 6 -5.32 10.06 6.60
N ALA A 7 -4.12 10.08 7.20
CA ALA A 7 -2.95 9.34 6.73
C ALA A 7 -2.62 8.25 7.74
N PHE A 8 -2.60 7.00 7.27
CA PHE A 8 -2.26 5.81 8.03
C PHE A 8 -0.81 5.42 7.82
N SER A 9 -0.40 4.35 8.51
CA SER A 9 0.98 3.94 8.57
C SER A 9 1.50 3.42 7.22
N GLY A 10 2.82 3.23 7.18
CA GLY A 10 3.53 2.69 6.04
C GLY A 10 5.03 2.70 6.27
N GLY A 11 5.78 2.40 5.23
CA GLY A 11 7.22 2.20 5.26
C GLY A 11 7.97 3.29 4.52
N ALA A 12 9.25 3.45 4.87
CA ALA A 12 10.16 4.35 4.20
C ALA A 12 11.44 3.64 3.81
N TYR A 13 12.05 4.06 2.70
CA TYR A 13 13.32 3.54 2.22
C TYR A 13 14.19 4.66 1.63
N ALA A 14 15.49 4.63 1.93
CA ALA A 14 16.44 5.70 1.62
C ALA A 14 16.97 5.65 0.17
N THR A 15 16.07 5.45 -0.79
CA THR A 15 16.32 5.51 -2.23
C THR A 15 15.19 6.23 -2.92
N ASN A 16 15.30 6.46 -4.23
CA ASN A 16 14.15 6.85 -5.05
C ASN A 16 13.27 5.64 -5.39
N LEU A 17 12.19 5.87 -6.16
CA LEU A 17 11.28 4.82 -6.64
C LEU A 17 11.93 3.77 -7.56
N LYS A 18 13.12 4.03 -8.10
CA LYS A 18 13.89 3.08 -8.91
C LYS A 18 14.87 2.26 -8.07
N GLY A 19 14.97 2.53 -6.76
CA GLY A 19 15.97 1.92 -5.88
C GLY A 19 17.35 2.59 -5.95
N GLU A 20 17.48 3.71 -6.65
CA GLU A 20 18.77 4.40 -6.82
C GLU A 20 19.07 5.26 -5.58
N GLN A 21 20.32 5.19 -5.12
CA GLN A 21 20.82 6.05 -4.06
C GLN A 21 21.04 7.47 -4.56
N GLY A 22 20.76 8.47 -3.73
CA GLY A 22 20.94 9.87 -4.12
C GLY A 22 20.41 10.89 -3.11
N GLY A 23 20.34 10.53 -1.83
CA GLY A 23 19.81 11.39 -0.77
C GLY A 23 18.28 11.55 -0.77
N ASN A 24 17.55 10.70 -1.52
CA ASN A 24 16.09 10.67 -1.48
C ASN A 24 15.60 9.74 -0.35
N LEU A 25 14.48 10.10 0.26
CA LEU A 25 13.69 9.20 1.10
C LEU A 25 12.35 8.96 0.42
N THR A 26 12.09 7.74 -0.03
CA THR A 26 10.76 7.33 -0.50
C THR A 26 9.96 6.80 0.67
N LEU A 27 8.80 7.39 0.91
CA LEU A 27 7.80 6.92 1.86
C LEU A 27 6.62 6.36 1.07
N MET A 28 6.11 5.21 1.50
CA MET A 28 4.82 4.69 1.08
C MET A 28 3.91 4.70 2.31
N TYR A 29 2.65 5.09 2.12
CA TYR A 29 1.68 5.18 3.21
C TYR A 29 0.27 4.99 2.69
N SER A 30 -0.64 4.64 3.60
CA SER A 30 -2.06 4.54 3.30
C SER A 30 -2.76 5.87 3.56
N GLY A 31 -3.60 6.31 2.62
CA GLY A 31 -4.51 7.44 2.81
C GLY A 31 -5.91 6.90 3.03
N ASP A 32 -6.55 7.29 4.12
CA ASP A 32 -7.93 6.93 4.43
C ASP A 32 -8.87 7.97 3.82
N VAL A 33 -9.83 7.52 3.01
CA VAL A 33 -10.67 8.39 2.16
C VAL A 33 -12.15 8.25 2.48
N LEU A 34 -12.61 7.06 2.90
CA LEU A 34 -13.99 6.81 3.27
C LEU A 34 -14.05 6.24 4.68
N LEU A 35 -14.98 6.76 5.50
CA LEU A 35 -15.17 6.31 6.87
C LEU A 35 -16.60 5.78 7.08
N PRO A 36 -16.79 4.79 7.97
CA PRO A 36 -15.78 4.20 8.86
C PRO A 36 -14.95 3.09 8.20
N ASP A 37 -13.62 3.19 8.28
CA ASP A 37 -12.70 2.10 7.98
C ASP A 37 -12.63 1.12 9.17
N ASN A 38 -13.31 -0.01 9.04
CA ASN A 38 -13.38 -1.02 10.08
C ASN A 38 -13.68 -2.40 9.50
N TRP A 39 -12.98 -3.42 9.98
CA TRP A 39 -13.15 -4.80 9.51
C TRP A 39 -14.55 -5.41 9.69
N LYS A 40 -15.37 -4.85 10.58
CA LYS A 40 -16.79 -5.27 10.78
C LYS A 40 -17.73 -4.66 9.76
N LYS A 41 -17.25 -3.73 8.94
CA LYS A 41 -18.00 -3.07 7.87
C LYS A 41 -17.45 -3.53 6.51
N PRO A 42 -18.29 -3.56 5.48
CA PRO A 42 -17.81 -3.81 4.13
C PRO A 42 -16.72 -2.81 3.76
N TYR A 43 -15.66 -3.27 3.11
CA TYR A 43 -14.69 -2.38 2.49
C TYR A 43 -15.36 -1.69 1.30
N GLU A 44 -15.39 -0.36 1.31
CA GLU A 44 -16.17 0.41 0.36
C GLU A 44 -15.33 0.77 -0.87
N LEU A 45 -15.95 0.57 -2.04
CA LEU A 45 -15.46 1.01 -3.33
C LEU A 45 -16.50 1.96 -3.91
N GLU A 46 -16.35 3.26 -3.66
CA GLU A 46 -17.17 4.27 -4.31
C GLU A 46 -16.68 4.57 -5.73
N SER A 47 -17.47 5.30 -6.52
CA SER A 47 -17.23 5.52 -7.96
C SER A 47 -15.86 6.13 -8.31
N HIS A 48 -15.19 6.75 -7.33
CA HIS A 48 -13.89 7.40 -7.54
C HIS A 48 -12.82 7.05 -6.50
N TYR A 49 -13.17 6.45 -5.36
CA TYR A 49 -12.23 6.14 -4.28
C TYR A 49 -12.63 4.88 -3.52
N ALA A 50 -11.62 4.10 -3.14
CA ALA A 50 -11.74 3.06 -2.13
C ALA A 50 -11.63 3.66 -0.72
N THR A 51 -12.06 2.90 0.30
CA THR A 51 -11.85 3.23 1.72
C THR A 51 -10.40 3.62 1.99
N GLU A 52 -9.44 2.81 1.54
CA GLU A 52 -8.00 3.09 1.68
C GLU A 52 -7.32 3.20 0.31
N THR A 53 -6.45 4.20 0.18
CA THR A 53 -5.59 4.42 -0.99
C THR A 53 -4.13 4.26 -0.61
N GLN A 54 -3.30 3.80 -1.54
CA GLN A 54 -1.86 3.72 -1.32
C GLN A 54 -1.18 4.90 -2.01
N ASN A 55 -0.29 5.55 -1.29
CA ASN A 55 0.32 6.80 -1.69
C ASN A 55 1.84 6.78 -1.50
N VAL A 56 2.53 7.64 -2.25
CA VAL A 56 3.98 7.83 -2.23
C VAL A 56 4.32 9.28 -1.92
N ALA A 57 5.25 9.47 -1.00
CA ALA A 57 5.97 10.73 -0.81
C ALA A 57 7.44 10.51 -1.16
N ILE A 58 8.04 11.41 -1.93
CA ILE A 58 9.48 11.41 -2.17
C ILE A 58 10.02 12.65 -1.49
N LEU A 59 10.71 12.47 -0.38
CA LEU A 59 11.32 13.58 0.33
C LEU A 59 12.58 14.02 -0.44
N ARG A 60 12.46 15.19 -1.07
CA ARG A 60 13.55 16.00 -1.59
C ARG A 60 13.58 17.31 -0.81
N PRO A 61 14.67 18.10 -0.86
CA PRO A 61 14.70 19.42 -0.20
C PRO A 61 13.52 20.35 -0.52
N THR A 62 12.81 20.14 -1.63
CA THR A 62 11.72 21.00 -2.12
C THR A 62 10.44 20.28 -2.54
N GLU A 63 10.38 18.95 -2.44
CA GLU A 63 9.23 18.15 -2.91
C GLU A 63 8.89 17.09 -1.87
N VAL A 64 7.60 16.92 -1.59
CA VAL A 64 7.11 16.01 -0.53
C VAL A 64 6.05 15.05 -1.05
N LYS A 65 5.40 15.31 -2.19
CA LYS A 65 4.32 14.46 -2.73
C LYS A 65 4.61 14.06 -4.16
N TRP A 66 4.44 12.77 -4.47
CA TRP A 66 4.54 12.27 -5.84
C TRP A 66 3.24 12.53 -6.62
N GLU A 67 3.36 12.96 -7.88
CA GLU A 67 2.21 13.29 -8.74
C GLU A 67 1.36 12.08 -9.13
N GLY A 68 1.94 10.87 -9.13
CA GLY A 68 1.23 9.63 -9.46
C GLY A 68 0.30 9.09 -8.38
N ASN A 69 -0.08 9.92 -7.39
CA ASN A 69 -0.95 9.50 -6.29
C ASN A 69 -2.44 9.64 -6.60
N PRO A 70 -3.29 8.74 -6.06
CA PRO A 70 -2.91 7.51 -5.39
C PRO A 70 -2.35 6.51 -6.41
N TRP A 71 -1.28 5.80 -6.03
CA TRP A 71 -0.64 4.85 -6.93
C TRP A 71 -1.40 3.51 -6.96
N LEU A 72 -2.15 3.22 -5.89
CA LEU A 72 -3.17 2.17 -5.86
C LEU A 72 -4.44 2.71 -5.18
N ASN A 73 -5.60 2.54 -5.83
CA ASN A 73 -6.90 2.99 -5.34
C ASN A 73 -7.80 1.77 -5.11
N GLY A 74 -7.78 1.24 -3.89
CA GLY A 74 -8.46 -0.01 -3.54
C GLY A 74 -7.68 -1.27 -3.91
N GLN A 75 -8.31 -2.41 -3.63
CA GLN A 75 -7.69 -3.71 -3.78
C GLN A 75 -7.53 -4.15 -5.24
N PRO A 76 -6.40 -4.80 -5.57
CA PRO A 76 -6.20 -5.36 -6.90
C PRO A 76 -7.13 -6.55 -7.14
N GLY A 77 -7.53 -6.76 -8.39
CA GLY A 77 -8.16 -8.02 -8.84
C GLY A 77 -9.51 -8.36 -8.21
N GLY A 78 -10.25 -7.37 -7.67
CA GLY A 78 -11.59 -7.58 -7.11
C GLY A 78 -11.59 -8.41 -5.82
N TRP A 79 -10.49 -8.41 -5.07
CA TRP A 79 -10.39 -9.14 -3.81
C TRP A 79 -11.46 -8.72 -2.79
N ASN A 80 -11.92 -9.67 -1.98
CA ASN A 80 -12.84 -9.38 -0.88
C ASN A 80 -12.02 -9.10 0.39
N VAL A 81 -11.58 -7.85 0.50
CA VAL A 81 -10.77 -7.38 1.63
C VAL A 81 -11.64 -6.67 2.66
N THR A 82 -11.16 -6.61 3.90
CA THR A 82 -11.68 -5.74 4.96
C THR A 82 -10.77 -4.56 5.25
N GLY A 83 -9.58 -4.57 4.68
CA GLY A 83 -8.57 -3.53 4.80
C GLY A 83 -7.37 -3.83 3.90
N LEU A 84 -6.76 -2.77 3.39
CA LEU A 84 -5.59 -2.73 2.54
C LEU A 84 -4.76 -1.52 2.97
N ARG A 85 -3.80 -1.76 3.86
CA ARG A 85 -3.01 -0.70 4.51
C ARG A 85 -1.58 -1.09 4.81
N ASP A 86 -0.87 -0.16 5.41
CA ASP A 86 0.47 -0.33 5.97
C ASP A 86 1.49 -0.86 4.95
N PRO A 87 1.68 -0.17 3.81
CA PRO A 87 2.63 -0.59 2.79
C PRO A 87 4.06 -0.52 3.34
N VAL A 88 4.80 -1.64 3.33
CA VAL A 88 6.20 -1.75 3.75
C VAL A 88 7.09 -2.05 2.57
N LEU A 89 8.02 -1.13 2.30
CA LEU A 89 9.00 -1.25 1.24
C LEU A 89 10.30 -1.88 1.77
N ALA A 90 10.76 -2.96 1.14
CA ALA A 90 12.02 -3.60 1.51
C ALA A 90 12.73 -4.26 0.31
N PRO A 91 14.07 -4.28 0.27
CA PRO A 91 14.81 -5.05 -0.71
C PRO A 91 14.66 -6.55 -0.43
N ASN A 92 14.45 -7.35 -1.46
CA ASN A 92 14.35 -8.80 -1.32
C ASN A 92 15.01 -9.51 -2.50
N ALA A 93 16.30 -9.81 -2.38
CA ALA A 93 17.08 -10.48 -3.43
C ALA A 93 16.53 -11.86 -3.80
N LYS A 94 15.95 -12.60 -2.83
CA LYS A 94 15.37 -13.92 -3.09
C LYS A 94 14.12 -13.81 -3.95
N LEU A 95 13.23 -12.86 -3.63
CA LEU A 95 12.04 -12.60 -4.45
C LEU A 95 12.44 -12.08 -5.83
N GLY A 96 13.42 -11.17 -5.91
CA GLY A 96 14.00 -10.72 -7.17
C GLY A 96 14.47 -11.87 -8.05
N ALA A 97 15.19 -12.85 -7.49
CA ALA A 97 15.66 -14.02 -8.22
C ALA A 97 14.50 -14.91 -8.74
N ILE A 98 13.46 -15.12 -7.93
CA ILE A 98 12.26 -15.87 -8.34
C ILE A 98 11.54 -15.18 -9.50
N LEU A 99 11.48 -13.85 -9.48
CA LEU A 99 10.84 -13.01 -10.50
C LEU A 99 11.76 -12.69 -11.72
N GLY A 100 12.99 -13.20 -11.74
CA GLY A 100 13.93 -13.00 -12.84
C GLY A 100 14.56 -11.60 -12.91
N HIS A 101 14.68 -10.90 -11.78
CA HIS A 101 15.38 -9.62 -11.69
C HIS A 101 16.88 -9.82 -11.40
N ALA A 102 17.74 -9.12 -12.15
CA ALA A 102 19.20 -9.25 -12.04
C ALA A 102 19.79 -8.55 -10.80
N ASP A 103 19.12 -7.52 -10.28
CA ASP A 103 19.55 -6.75 -9.11
C ASP A 103 18.47 -6.81 -8.00
N PRO A 104 18.85 -6.66 -6.71
CA PRO A 104 17.89 -6.58 -5.62
C PRO A 104 17.02 -5.32 -5.78
N LYS A 105 15.84 -5.51 -6.36
CA LYS A 105 14.81 -4.48 -6.46
C LYS A 105 14.13 -4.29 -5.12
N LEU A 106 13.54 -3.11 -4.94
CA LEU A 106 12.59 -2.90 -3.87
C LEU A 106 11.31 -3.65 -4.19
N HIS A 107 10.83 -4.40 -3.20
CA HIS A 107 9.56 -5.08 -3.24
C HIS A 107 8.63 -4.44 -2.22
N LEU A 108 7.35 -4.50 -2.52
CA LEU A 108 6.34 -3.94 -1.65
C LEU A 108 5.54 -5.07 -1.00
N ALA A 109 5.42 -4.98 0.31
CA ALA A 109 4.46 -5.77 1.06
C ALA A 109 3.37 -4.86 1.60
N TRP A 110 2.13 -5.34 1.61
CA TRP A 110 1.03 -4.70 2.31
C TRP A 110 0.53 -5.61 3.43
N ALA A 111 -0.01 -4.99 4.47
CA ALA A 111 -0.98 -5.66 5.32
C ALA A 111 -2.32 -5.69 4.58
N VAL A 112 -2.77 -6.89 4.23
CA VAL A 112 -4.08 -7.13 3.60
C VAL A 112 -4.90 -7.98 4.55
N GLU A 113 -6.10 -7.53 4.87
CA GLU A 113 -7.04 -8.33 5.65
C GLU A 113 -8.11 -8.87 4.70
N PHE A 114 -8.27 -10.20 4.67
CA PHE A 114 -9.28 -10.87 3.84
C PHE A 114 -10.47 -11.32 4.67
N VAL A 115 -11.66 -11.28 4.06
CA VAL A 115 -12.82 -12.00 4.57
C VAL A 115 -12.72 -13.47 4.18
N THR A 116 -12.63 -14.37 5.16
CA THR A 116 -12.80 -15.82 4.91
C THR A 116 -14.30 -16.16 4.94
N LEU A 117 -14.86 -16.68 3.85
CA LEU A 117 -16.28 -17.09 3.80
C LEU A 117 -16.44 -18.56 4.26
N GLY A 118 -17.22 -18.79 5.32
CA GLY A 118 -17.58 -20.12 5.83
C GLY A 118 -18.26 -20.09 7.21
N PRO A 119 -18.85 -21.20 7.70
CA PRO A 119 -19.43 -21.27 9.05
C PRO A 119 -18.32 -21.06 10.09
N GLY A 120 -18.43 -20.00 10.90
CA GLY A 120 -17.37 -19.56 11.81
C GLY A 120 -16.39 -18.58 11.16
N SER A 121 -16.87 -17.63 10.37
CA SER A 121 -16.07 -16.62 9.67
C SER A 121 -15.05 -15.98 10.63
N HIS A 122 -13.77 -16.25 10.38
CA HIS A 122 -12.65 -15.66 11.11
C HIS A 122 -11.79 -14.83 10.16
N TYR A 123 -11.27 -13.72 10.67
CA TYR A 123 -10.40 -12.81 9.95
C TYR A 123 -8.96 -13.31 10.07
N SER A 124 -8.26 -13.34 8.95
CA SER A 124 -6.83 -13.68 8.92
C SER A 124 -6.08 -12.51 8.29
N PRO A 125 -5.35 -11.70 9.09
CA PRO A 125 -4.44 -10.72 8.51
C PRO A 125 -3.36 -11.48 7.75
N GLN A 126 -3.19 -11.12 6.48
CA GLN A 126 -2.14 -11.68 5.63
C GLN A 126 -1.23 -10.57 5.14
N MET A 127 0.06 -10.84 5.13
CA MET A 127 0.99 -9.97 4.44
C MET A 127 1.10 -10.44 2.99
N VAL A 128 0.69 -9.59 2.06
CA VAL A 128 0.79 -9.88 0.63
C VAL A 128 1.96 -9.08 0.07
N MET A 129 2.93 -9.78 -0.51
CA MET A 129 4.06 -9.17 -1.22
C MET A 129 3.80 -9.25 -2.71
N ILE A 130 3.88 -8.12 -3.41
CA ILE A 130 3.68 -8.02 -4.86
C ILE A 130 4.94 -7.41 -5.49
#